data_AF-A0A368TX34-F1
#
_entry.id   AF-A0A368TX34-F1
#
_cell.length_a   1.000
_cell.length_b   1.000
_cell.length_c   1.000
_cell.angle_alpha   90.00
_cell.angle_beta   90.00
_cell.angle_gamma   90.00
#
_symmetry.space_group_name_H-M   'P 1'
#
loop_
_entity.id
_entity.type
_entity.pdbx_description
1 polymer ?
#
loop_
_entity_poly.entity_id
_entity_poly.type
_entity_poly.pdbx_seq_one_letter_code
_entity_poly.pdbx_strand_id
1 'polypeptide(L)' 'MDTRESKTPEEEKQHVMNERYPQEDEVEPHLQPEAQKSPKGMHKLLPIIIVVVGILLVGLLLFSGATD' A
#
# COMPACT_ATOMS: atom_id res chain seq x y z
N MET A 1 5.16 -8.48 43.12
CA MET A 1 5.82 -8.93 41.88
C MET A 1 7.26 -8.44 41.98
N ASP A 2 8.19 -9.33 42.29
CA ASP A 2 9.61 -8.98 42.50
C ASP A 2 10.29 -8.75 41.14
N THR A 3 10.62 -7.49 40.83
CA THR A 3 11.35 -7.10 39.61
C THR A 3 12.87 -7.26 39.75
N ARG A 4 13.31 -8.13 40.68
CA ARG A 4 14.72 -8.24 41.10
C ARG A 4 15.50 -9.29 40.32
N GLU A 5 14.88 -9.96 39.35
CA GLU A 5 15.56 -10.79 38.35
C GLU A 5 15.73 -9.98 37.06
N SER A 6 16.60 -8.96 37.13
CA SER A 6 17.05 -8.26 35.93
C SER A 6 17.92 -9.24 35.15
N LYS A 7 17.49 -9.55 33.93
CA LYS A 7 18.19 -10.44 33.00
C LYS A 7 19.67 -10.11 32.95
N THR A 8 20.49 -11.15 32.95
CA THR A 8 21.94 -10.97 32.85
C THR A 8 22.27 -10.22 31.55
N PRO A 9 23.35 -9.42 31.49
CA PRO A 9 23.68 -8.62 30.30
C PRO A 9 23.86 -9.48 29.03
N GLU A 10 24.18 -10.76 29.18
CA GLU A 10 24.22 -11.71 28.07
C GLU A 10 22.83 -12.06 27.54
N GLU A 11 21.84 -12.17 28.42
CA GLU A 11 20.47 -12.48 28.08
C GLU A 11 19.79 -11.26 27.41
N GLU A 12 20.04 -10.04 27.90
CA GLU A 12 19.60 -8.82 27.20
C GLU A 12 20.18 -8.72 25.78
N LYS A 13 21.46 -9.07 25.61
CA LYS A 13 22.10 -9.09 24.29
C LYS A 13 21.47 -10.11 23.35
N GLN A 14 21.13 -11.31 23.85
CA GLN A 14 20.43 -12.32 23.07
C GLN A 14 19.02 -11.87 22.69
N HIS A 15 18.30 -11.22 23.61
CA HIS A 15 16.98 -10.64 23.33
C HIS A 15 17.05 -9.61 22.20
N VAL A 16 18.00 -8.68 22.25
CA VAL A 16 18.18 -7.66 21.20
C VAL A 16 18.57 -8.28 19.86
N MET A 17 19.39 -9.33 19.86
CA MET A 17 19.80 -10.01 18.62
C MET A 17 18.63 -10.78 17.98
N ASN A 18 17.83 -11.48 18.80
CA ASN A 18 16.66 -12.22 18.34
C ASN A 18 15.54 -11.28 17.85
N GLU A 19 15.42 -10.07 18.41
CA GLU A 19 14.48 -9.05 17.91
C GLU A 19 14.95 -8.37 16.61
N ARG A 20 16.27 -8.15 16.46
CA ARG A 20 16.84 -7.52 15.26
C ARG A 20 16.76 -8.40 14.02
N TYR A 21 16.86 -9.70 14.21
CA TYR A 21 16.72 -10.69 13.14
C TYR A 21 15.54 -11.58 13.50
N PRO A 22 14.29 -11.10 13.26
CA PRO A 22 13.13 -11.98 13.38
C PRO A 22 13.41 -13.23 12.55
N GLN A 23 13.10 -14.40 13.11
CA GLN A 23 13.20 -15.65 12.36
C GLN A 23 12.49 -15.46 11.02
N GLU A 24 13.22 -15.66 9.93
CA GLU A 24 12.68 -15.72 8.58
C GLU A 24 11.85 -17.01 8.44
N ASP A 25 10.85 -17.16 9.29
CA ASP A 25 9.81 -18.12 9.05
C ASP A 25 9.13 -17.68 7.75
N GLU A 26 8.95 -18.61 6.82
CA GLU A 26 8.27 -18.40 5.56
C GLU A 26 6.79 -18.08 5.87
N VAL A 27 6.51 -16.86 6.28
CA VAL A 27 5.16 -16.42 6.65
C VAL A 27 4.42 -16.17 5.34
N GLU A 28 3.58 -17.12 4.94
CA GLU A 28 2.58 -16.88 3.91
C GLU A 28 1.84 -15.58 4.25
N PRO A 29 1.71 -14.64 3.30
CA PRO A 29 1.04 -13.37 3.58
C PRO A 29 -0.38 -13.66 4.05
N HIS A 30 -0.64 -13.46 5.34
CA HIS A 30 -1.96 -13.63 5.92
C HIS A 30 -2.93 -12.70 5.18
N LEU A 31 -3.92 -13.30 4.51
CA LEU A 31 -4.99 -12.57 3.85
C LEU A 31 -5.79 -11.83 4.91
N GLN A 32 -5.53 -10.52 5.03
CA GLN A 32 -6.27 -9.66 5.94
C GLN A 32 -7.73 -9.59 5.45
N PRO A 33 -8.72 -9.93 6.30
CA PRO A 33 -10.13 -9.92 5.90
C PRO A 33 -10.62 -8.53 5.47
N GLU A 34 -9.96 -7.47 5.94
CA GLU A 34 -10.25 -6.08 5.59
C GLU A 34 -9.72 -5.68 4.20
N ALA A 35 -8.69 -6.38 3.71
CA ALA A 35 -8.17 -6.22 2.35
C ALA A 35 -9.07 -6.99 1.36
N GLN A 36 -10.34 -6.60 1.30
CA GLN A 36 -11.26 -7.10 0.29
C GLN A 36 -10.67 -6.80 -1.09
N LYS A 37 -10.58 -7.82 -1.94
CA LYS A 37 -10.15 -7.70 -3.34
C LYS A 37 -10.91 -6.52 -3.95
N SER A 38 -10.18 -5.47 -4.27
CA SER A 38 -10.77 -4.30 -4.92
C SER A 38 -11.54 -4.75 -6.17
N PRO A 39 -12.74 -4.21 -6.42
CA PRO A 39 -13.56 -4.58 -7.57
C PRO A 39 -12.73 -4.49 -8.85
N LYS A 40 -12.38 -5.67 -9.37
CA LYS A 40 -11.43 -5.85 -10.48
C LYS A 40 -12.05 -5.28 -11.75
N GLY A 41 -11.76 -4.01 -12.03
CA GLY A 41 -12.24 -3.32 -13.23
C GLY A 41 -12.61 -1.85 -13.01
N MET A 42 -13.12 -1.48 -11.83
CA MET A 42 -13.59 -0.12 -11.58
C MET A 42 -12.45 0.91 -11.64
N HIS A 43 -11.28 0.55 -11.06
CA HIS A 43 -10.08 1.39 -11.14
C HIS A 43 -9.52 1.55 -12.55
N LYS A 44 -9.87 0.66 -13.50
CA LYS A 44 -9.46 0.80 -14.91
C LYS A 44 -10.36 1.75 -15.68
N LEU A 45 -11.59 2.00 -15.22
CA LEU A 45 -12.51 2.95 -15.85
C LEU A 45 -12.11 4.40 -15.59
N LEU A 46 -11.61 4.71 -14.39
CA LEU A 46 -11.18 6.05 -14.01
C LEU A 46 -10.21 6.70 -15.03
N PRO A 47 -9.08 6.07 -15.41
CA PRO A 47 -8.17 6.65 -16.40
C PRO A 47 -8.81 6.78 -17.79
N ILE A 48 -9.67 5.84 -18.19
CA ILE A 48 -10.36 5.90 -19.49
C ILE A 48 -11.26 7.14 -19.56
N ILE A 49 -12.05 7.38 -18.52
CA ILE A 49 -12.94 8.55 -18.44
C ILE A 49 -12.13 9.85 -18.53
N ILE A 50 -11.01 9.93 -17.81
CA ILE A 50 -10.13 11.11 -17.83
C ILE A 50 -9.64 11.41 -19.25
N VAL A 51 -9.20 10.38 -19.98
CA VAL A 51 -8.73 10.55 -21.37
C VAL A 51 -9.87 11.01 -22.28
N VAL A 52 -11.06 10.40 -22.19
CA VAL A 52 -12.22 10.77 -23.01
C VAL A 52 -12.63 12.22 -22.76
N VAL A 53 -12.73 12.63 -21.48
CA VAL A 53 -13.07 14.02 -21.12
C VAL A 53 -12.01 15.00 -21.64
N GLY A 54 -10.72 14.64 -21.52
CA GLY A 54 -9.63 15.47 -22.05
C GLY A 54 -9.75 15.69 -23.57
N ILE A 55 -10.01 14.63 -24.33
CA ILE A 55 -10.19 14.72 -25.79
C ILE A 55 -11.40 15.60 -26.14
N LEU A 56 -12.51 15.44 -25.44
CA LEU A 56 -13.71 16.25 -25.67
C LEU A 56 -13.46 17.73 -25.41
N LEU A 57 -12.77 18.08 -24.32
CA LEU A 57 -12.44 19.47 -24.01
C LEU A 57 -11.52 20.09 -25.06
N VAL A 58 -10.47 19.37 -25.48
CA VAL A 58 -9.56 19.84 -26.55
C VAL A 58 -10.33 20.00 -27.86
N GLY A 59 -11.17 19.02 -28.21
CA GLY A 59 -12.02 19.09 -29.40
C GLY A 59 -12.93 20.31 -29.38
N LEU A 60 -13.65 20.55 -28.28
CA LEU A 60 -14.52 21.72 -28.13
C LEU A 60 -13.76 23.03 -28.23
N LEU A 61 -12.56 23.14 -27.62
CA LEU A 61 -11.74 24.35 -27.72
C LEU A 61 -11.27 24.60 -29.15
N LEU A 62 -10.83 23.56 -29.86
CA LEU A 62 -10.40 23.68 -31.25
C LEU A 62 -11.58 24.04 -32.17
N PHE A 63 -12.73 23.38 -32.01
CA PHE A 63 -13.91 23.68 -32.80
C PHE A 63 -14.48 25.07 -32.50
N SER A 64 -14.52 25.48 -31.24
CA SER A 64 -15.01 26.81 -30.84
C SER A 64 -14.07 27.93 -31.25
N GLY A 65 -12.74 27.70 -31.25
CA GLY A 65 -11.75 28.67 -31.69
C GLY A 65 -11.54 28.71 -33.21
N ALA A 66 -12.00 27.69 -33.95
CA ALA A 66 -11.96 27.64 -35.41
C ALA A 66 -13.21 28.24 -36.08
N THR A 67 -14.23 28.58 -35.30
CA THR A 67 -15.48 29.19 -35.78
C THR A 67 -15.53 30.72 -35.64
N ASP A 68 -14.48 31.36 -35.13
CA ASP A 68 -14.27 32.82 -35.14
C ASP A 68 -13.38 33.25 -36.32
#